data_AF-A0A0V1LH92-F1
#
_entry.id   AF-A0A0V1LH92-F1
#
_cell.length_a   1.000
_cell.length_b   1.000
_cell.length_c   1.000
_cell.angle_alpha   90.00
_cell.angle_beta   90.00
_cell.angle_gamma   90.00
#
_symmetry.space_group_name_H-M   'P 1'
#
loop_
_entity.id
_entity.type
_entity.pdbx_description
1 polymer ?
#
loop_
_entity_poly.entity_id
_entity_poly.type
_entity_poly.pdbx_seq_one_letter_code
_entity_poly.pdbx_strand_id
1 'polypeptide(L)'
;MIVENPRWTNAKMEIATTEPMNPVKQDLKKGKVRFIDNCFPYHGYIWNYGALPQTWENPFNINSHTSANGDNDPIDACEIGQRVAKRGEVLQVKLLGLIALIDEGETDWKLIVIDVRDPLANKLHDITDVDIHHPGLLQATKEWLKIYKIPTGKPANKFGLNGMYQNKDFAANVIGETHEFWKKLTAKPENTELCCSTCTDDSHFMNKITQEEAMKIVASTPDQGEAEPIDPIVDTWHYISA
;
A
#
# COMPACT_ATOMS: atom_id res chain seq x y z
N MET A 1 -9.97 -0.15 -2.73
CA MET A 1 -8.51 0.05 -2.82
C MET A 1 -8.23 1.28 -3.66
N ILE A 2 -7.35 2.16 -3.21
CA ILE A 2 -6.79 3.26 -4.00
C ILE A 2 -5.51 2.72 -4.64
N VAL A 3 -5.40 2.78 -5.96
CA VAL A 3 -4.20 2.30 -6.68
C VAL A 3 -3.14 3.38 -6.68
N GLU A 4 -1.96 3.09 -6.16
CA GLU A 4 -0.82 4.01 -6.14
C GLU A 4 0.20 3.64 -7.22
N ASN A 5 0.55 2.35 -7.28
CA ASN A 5 1.60 1.83 -8.15
C ASN A 5 1.03 0.76 -9.10
N PRO A 6 0.82 1.09 -10.38
CA PRO A 6 0.42 0.11 -11.38
C PRO A 6 1.43 -1.04 -11.48
N ARG A 7 0.94 -2.25 -11.79
CA ARG A 7 1.81 -3.41 -12.02
C ARG A 7 2.85 -3.12 -13.10
N TRP A 8 4.08 -3.61 -12.89
CA TRP A 8 5.26 -3.43 -13.74
C TRP A 8 5.71 -1.97 -13.88
N THR A 9 5.52 -1.18 -12.84
CA THR A 9 6.12 0.15 -12.72
C THR A 9 7.09 0.21 -11.54
N ASN A 10 8.02 1.17 -11.58
CA ASN A 10 9.06 1.31 -10.55
C ASN A 10 8.88 2.54 -9.68
N ALA A 11 8.21 3.60 -10.15
CA ALA A 11 8.02 4.82 -9.36
C ALA A 11 7.30 4.46 -8.04
N LYS A 12 7.88 4.82 -6.90
CA LYS A 12 7.24 4.62 -5.60
C LYS A 12 6.30 5.78 -5.33
N MET A 13 5.02 5.58 -5.61
CA MET A 13 3.94 6.52 -5.40
C MET A 13 3.18 6.13 -4.14
N GLU A 14 2.79 7.10 -3.32
CA GLU A 14 2.07 6.90 -2.07
C GLU A 14 1.09 8.05 -1.81
N ILE A 15 0.00 7.77 -1.09
CA ILE A 15 -0.87 8.76 -0.50
C ILE A 15 -0.04 9.64 0.45
N ALA A 16 -0.01 10.96 0.19
CA ALA A 16 0.70 11.91 1.02
C ALA A 16 -0.05 12.15 2.35
N THR A 17 0.20 11.30 3.34
CA THR A 17 -0.54 11.30 4.61
C THR A 17 -0.41 12.59 5.41
N THR A 18 0.64 13.38 5.19
CA THR A 18 0.89 14.65 5.89
C THR A 18 0.49 15.90 5.09
N GLU A 19 0.00 15.75 3.85
CA GLU A 19 -0.40 16.89 3.01
C GLU A 19 -1.92 17.04 2.92
N PRO A 20 -2.44 18.29 2.83
CA PRO A 20 -3.86 18.53 2.61
C PRO A 20 -4.39 17.81 1.38
N MET A 21 -5.60 17.24 1.48
CA MET A 21 -6.24 16.41 0.45
C MET A 21 -5.55 15.08 0.15
N ASN A 22 -4.45 14.75 0.86
CA ASN A 22 -3.68 13.51 0.74
C ASN A 22 -3.45 13.05 -0.72
N PRO A 23 -2.87 13.88 -1.60
CA PRO A 23 -2.63 13.51 -2.99
C PRO A 23 -1.69 12.30 -3.10
N VAL A 24 -1.85 11.48 -4.14
CA VAL A 24 -0.85 10.45 -4.46
C VAL A 24 0.38 11.14 -5.06
N LYS A 25 1.52 11.07 -4.38
CA LYS A 25 2.79 11.70 -4.79
C LYS A 25 3.93 10.69 -4.83
N GLN A 26 4.99 11.00 -5.56
CA GLN A 26 6.18 10.16 -5.57
C GLN A 26 7.00 10.36 -4.30
N ASP A 27 7.42 9.27 -3.66
CA ASP A 27 8.31 9.30 -2.50
C ASP A 27 9.66 9.94 -2.88
N LEU A 28 10.23 10.73 -1.95
CA LEU A 28 11.51 11.39 -2.10
C LEU A 28 12.53 10.77 -1.14
N LYS A 29 13.61 10.22 -1.70
CA LYS A 29 14.75 9.73 -0.92
C LYS A 29 15.96 10.62 -1.17
N LYS A 30 16.41 11.34 -0.13
CA LYS A 30 17.54 12.29 -0.21
C LYS A 30 17.36 13.36 -1.30
N GLY A 31 16.13 13.90 -1.42
CA GLY A 31 15.79 14.94 -2.38
C GLY A 31 15.64 14.46 -3.83
N LYS A 32 15.69 13.15 -4.08
CA LYS A 32 15.46 12.54 -5.39
C LYS A 32 14.21 11.69 -5.38
N VAL A 33 13.47 11.69 -6.48
CA VAL A 33 12.35 10.77 -6.70
C VAL A 33 12.79 9.32 -6.56
N ARG A 34 12.00 8.53 -5.82
CA ARG A 34 12.32 7.14 -5.53
C ARG A 34 11.69 6.20 -6.55
N PHE A 35 12.50 5.24 -6.97
CA PHE A 35 12.09 4.09 -7.76
C PHE A 35 12.43 2.82 -6.98
N ILE A 36 11.60 1.80 -7.11
CA ILE A 36 11.86 0.44 -6.63
C ILE A 36 12.73 -0.28 -7.66
N ASP A 37 13.77 -0.96 -7.19
CA ASP A 37 14.72 -1.70 -8.00
C ASP A 37 14.12 -2.99 -8.59
N ASN A 38 14.56 -3.39 -9.79
CA ASN A 38 14.19 -4.68 -10.37
C ASN A 38 15.03 -5.79 -9.76
N CYS A 39 14.44 -6.58 -8.86
CA CYS A 39 15.09 -7.76 -8.29
C CYS A 39 14.73 -8.98 -9.14
N PHE A 40 15.69 -9.56 -9.86
CA PHE A 40 15.42 -10.68 -10.78
C PHE A 40 14.68 -11.83 -10.08
N PRO A 41 13.57 -12.34 -10.64
CA PRO A 41 13.02 -12.10 -11.99
C PRO A 41 11.90 -11.04 -12.07
N TYR A 42 11.75 -10.20 -11.05
CA TYR A 42 10.62 -9.27 -10.90
C TYR A 42 10.89 -7.88 -11.46
N HIS A 43 10.01 -7.41 -12.35
CA HIS A 43 10.04 -6.04 -12.89
C HIS A 43 9.13 -5.14 -12.05
N GLY A 44 9.73 -4.19 -11.33
CA GLY A 44 9.01 -3.24 -10.48
C GLY A 44 8.05 -3.92 -9.50
N TYR A 45 6.88 -3.31 -9.29
CA TYR A 45 5.77 -3.94 -8.55
C TYR A 45 5.15 -5.08 -9.37
N ILE A 46 5.00 -6.27 -8.78
CA ILE A 46 4.42 -7.44 -9.48
C ILE A 46 2.89 -7.55 -9.34
N TRP A 47 2.25 -6.54 -8.72
CA TRP A 47 0.79 -6.37 -8.60
C TRP A 47 0.40 -4.94 -8.92
N ASN A 48 -0.89 -4.65 -9.06
CA ASN A 48 -1.32 -3.28 -8.79
C ASN A 48 -1.26 -3.10 -7.27
N TYR A 49 -0.54 -2.09 -6.81
CA TYR A 49 -0.28 -1.86 -5.40
C TYR A 49 -0.86 -0.52 -4.95
N GLY A 50 -1.28 -0.45 -3.70
CA GLY A 50 -1.79 0.74 -3.06
C GLY A 50 -2.43 0.38 -1.73
N ALA A 51 -3.37 1.18 -1.25
CA ALA A 51 -3.91 1.02 0.10
C ALA A 51 -5.45 0.91 0.16
N LEU A 52 -5.97 0.45 1.30
CA LEU A 52 -7.40 0.63 1.61
C LEU A 52 -7.63 1.99 2.29
N PRO A 53 -8.55 2.82 1.76
CA PRO A 53 -8.90 4.07 2.41
C PRO A 53 -9.54 3.81 3.78
N GLN A 54 -9.49 4.82 4.65
CA GLN A 54 -10.09 4.78 5.98
C GLN A 54 -9.52 3.67 6.88
N THR A 55 -8.23 3.37 6.73
CA THR A 55 -7.48 2.48 7.61
C THR A 55 -6.21 3.20 8.06
N TRP A 56 -5.66 2.78 9.20
CA TRP A 56 -4.42 3.34 9.72
C TRP A 56 -3.72 2.32 10.63
N GLU A 57 -2.47 2.02 10.33
CA GLU A 57 -1.58 1.21 11.13
C GLU A 57 -0.98 2.06 12.26
N ASN A 58 -1.68 2.11 13.39
CA ASN A 58 -1.34 2.98 14.51
C ASN A 58 0.09 2.71 15.07
N PRO A 59 1.02 3.67 15.03
CA PRO A 59 2.41 3.50 15.48
C PRO A 59 2.55 3.44 17.02
N PHE A 60 1.48 3.73 17.76
CA PHE A 60 1.44 3.61 19.22
C PHE A 60 0.89 2.27 19.71
N ASN A 61 0.51 1.37 18.79
CA ASN A 61 -0.04 0.06 19.11
C ASN A 61 0.94 -1.05 18.74
N ILE A 62 1.45 -1.77 19.74
CA ILE A 62 2.27 -2.97 19.52
C ILE A 62 1.35 -4.12 19.10
N ASN A 63 1.47 -4.58 17.87
CA ASN A 63 0.70 -5.70 17.38
C ASN A 63 1.22 -7.03 17.95
N SER A 64 0.32 -7.87 18.45
CA SER A 64 0.67 -9.13 19.13
C SER A 64 1.20 -10.22 18.19
N HIS A 65 0.92 -10.14 16.89
CA HIS A 65 1.32 -11.13 15.89
C HIS A 65 2.71 -10.86 15.30
N THR A 66 3.16 -9.61 15.33
CA THR A 66 4.46 -9.16 14.81
C THR A 66 5.42 -8.70 15.91
N SER A 67 4.89 -8.38 17.10
CA SER A 67 5.62 -7.73 18.20
C SER A 67 6.26 -6.39 17.81
N ALA A 68 5.63 -5.68 16.87
CA ALA A 68 6.07 -4.40 16.33
C ALA A 68 4.93 -3.37 16.37
N ASN A 69 5.27 -2.08 16.36
CA ASN A 69 4.30 -0.99 16.19
C ASN A 69 3.78 -0.96 14.75
N GLY A 70 2.66 -0.29 14.46
CA GLY A 70 2.27 0.02 13.08
C GLY A 70 3.23 1.01 12.40
N ASP A 71 3.25 1.01 11.08
CA ASP A 71 4.12 1.88 10.24
C ASP A 71 3.59 3.30 10.01
N ASN A 72 2.46 3.65 10.65
CA ASN A 72 1.80 4.95 10.59
C ASN A 72 1.08 5.27 9.26
N ASP A 73 0.92 4.29 8.35
CA ASP A 73 0.26 4.47 7.06
C ASP A 73 -1.09 3.72 6.96
N PRO A 74 -1.90 3.95 5.91
CA PRO A 74 -3.05 3.11 5.61
C PRO A 74 -2.63 1.68 5.22
N ILE A 75 -3.49 0.68 5.50
CA ILE A 75 -3.15 -0.72 5.24
C ILE A 75 -2.93 -0.99 3.75
N ASP A 76 -1.85 -1.69 3.43
CA ASP A 76 -1.42 -1.97 2.08
C ASP A 76 -2.16 -3.15 1.42
N ALA A 77 -2.30 -3.08 0.10
CA ALA A 77 -3.01 -4.05 -0.71
C ALA A 77 -2.28 -4.38 -2.03
N CYS A 78 -2.12 -5.67 -2.27
CA CYS A 78 -1.61 -6.25 -3.52
C CYS A 78 -2.80 -6.80 -4.32
N GLU A 79 -3.18 -6.11 -5.39
CA GLU A 79 -4.29 -6.51 -6.27
C GLU A 79 -3.79 -7.37 -7.43
N ILE A 80 -4.29 -8.61 -7.48
CA ILE A 80 -3.72 -9.70 -8.29
C ILE A 80 -4.45 -9.98 -9.61
N GLY A 81 -5.39 -9.13 -9.99
CA GLY A 81 -6.17 -9.28 -11.21
C GLY A 81 -5.34 -9.10 -12.49
N GLN A 82 -5.87 -9.60 -13.60
CA GLN A 82 -5.16 -9.63 -14.88
C GLN A 82 -4.94 -8.24 -15.51
N ARG A 83 -5.75 -7.24 -15.12
CA ARG A 83 -5.67 -5.86 -15.64
C ARG A 83 -4.54 -5.09 -14.96
N VAL A 84 -3.80 -4.27 -15.72
CA VAL A 84 -2.94 -3.23 -15.13
C VAL A 84 -3.80 -2.00 -14.89
N ALA A 85 -3.98 -1.63 -13.62
CA ALA A 85 -4.82 -0.50 -13.21
C ALA A 85 -4.11 0.84 -13.40
N LYS A 86 -4.86 1.94 -13.37
CA LYS A 86 -4.26 3.29 -13.42
C LYS A 86 -3.97 3.80 -12.01
N ARG A 87 -2.88 4.54 -11.86
CA ARG A 87 -2.62 5.29 -10.62
C ARG A 87 -3.77 6.26 -10.33
N GLY A 88 -4.18 6.34 -9.07
CA GLY A 88 -5.33 7.09 -8.60
C GLY A 88 -6.69 6.41 -8.85
N GLU A 89 -6.73 5.25 -9.54
CA GLU A 89 -7.99 4.52 -9.74
C GLU A 89 -8.49 3.96 -8.40
N VAL A 90 -9.79 4.07 -8.15
CA VAL A 90 -10.45 3.46 -6.99
C VAL A 90 -11.12 2.16 -7.42
N LEU A 91 -10.61 1.04 -6.92
CA LEU A 91 -11.09 -0.29 -7.23
C LEU A 91 -11.99 -0.84 -6.12
N GLN A 92 -13.12 -1.41 -6.51
CA GLN A 92 -13.83 -2.38 -5.68
C GLN A 92 -13.08 -3.70 -5.77
N VAL A 93 -12.63 -4.20 -4.63
CA VAL A 93 -11.80 -5.40 -4.54
C VAL A 93 -12.41 -6.39 -3.56
N LYS A 94 -12.19 -7.67 -3.81
CA LYS A 94 -12.50 -8.76 -2.89
C LYS A 94 -11.25 -9.17 -2.13
N LEU A 95 -11.38 -9.30 -0.81
CA LEU A 95 -10.33 -9.76 0.08
C LEU A 95 -10.13 -11.27 -0.01
N LEU A 96 -8.89 -11.71 -0.10
CA LEU A 96 -8.50 -13.12 -0.17
C LEU A 96 -7.67 -13.55 1.04
N GLY A 97 -6.82 -12.67 1.58
CA GLY A 97 -5.97 -12.96 2.73
C GLY A 97 -4.95 -11.86 2.97
N LEU A 98 -3.89 -12.15 3.73
CA LEU A 98 -2.78 -11.24 3.95
C LEU A 98 -1.47 -11.95 4.28
N ILE A 99 -0.35 -11.21 4.25
CA ILE A 99 0.92 -11.59 4.84
C ILE A 99 1.43 -10.49 5.79
N ALA A 100 2.01 -10.90 6.93
CA ALA A 100 2.53 -9.99 7.95
C ALA A 100 4.00 -9.63 7.63
N LEU A 101 4.25 -8.53 6.93
CA LEU A 101 5.62 -8.04 6.75
C LEU A 101 6.08 -7.36 8.05
N ILE A 102 7.37 -7.51 8.36
CA ILE A 102 8.05 -6.68 9.35
C ILE A 102 9.06 -5.83 8.56
N ASP A 103 8.68 -4.60 8.28
CA ASP A 103 9.47 -3.66 7.49
C ASP A 103 10.25 -2.75 8.45
N GLU A 104 11.58 -2.91 8.49
CA GLU A 104 12.48 -2.10 9.33
C GLU A 104 12.14 -2.03 10.84
N GLY A 105 11.36 -3.00 11.34
CA GLY A 105 10.96 -3.10 12.74
C GLY A 105 9.51 -2.70 13.00
N GLU A 106 8.77 -2.33 11.96
CA GLU A 106 7.36 -1.95 11.99
C GLU A 106 6.50 -3.07 11.41
N THR A 107 5.26 -3.15 11.90
CA THR A 107 4.20 -3.97 11.33
C THR A 107 3.74 -3.30 10.07
N ASP A 108 3.72 -4.08 8.99
CA ASP A 108 3.33 -3.61 7.67
C ASP A 108 2.50 -4.72 7.01
N TRP A 109 1.17 -4.61 7.11
CA TRP A 109 0.27 -5.65 6.62
C TRP A 109 0.09 -5.55 5.10
N LYS A 110 0.40 -6.63 4.39
CA LYS A 110 0.17 -6.70 2.94
C LYS A 110 -1.04 -7.57 2.64
N LEU A 111 -2.18 -6.94 2.35
CA LEU A 111 -3.40 -7.63 1.94
C LEU A 111 -3.23 -8.24 0.54
N ILE A 112 -3.86 -9.39 0.30
CA ILE A 112 -4.03 -9.99 -1.02
C ILE A 112 -5.49 -9.81 -1.43
N VAL A 113 -5.71 -9.11 -2.54
CA VAL A 113 -7.05 -8.73 -3.03
C VAL A 113 -7.16 -8.92 -4.54
N ILE A 114 -8.39 -8.94 -5.07
CA ILE A 114 -8.64 -8.98 -6.52
C ILE A 114 -9.79 -8.05 -6.91
N ASP A 115 -9.68 -7.34 -8.04
CA ASP A 115 -10.78 -6.53 -8.61
C ASP A 115 -12.03 -7.42 -8.79
N VAL A 116 -13.17 -6.96 -8.29
CA VAL A 116 -14.44 -7.72 -8.36
C VAL A 116 -14.92 -7.95 -9.81
N ARG A 117 -14.38 -7.20 -10.77
CA ARG A 117 -14.67 -7.33 -12.21
C ARG A 117 -13.72 -8.28 -12.93
N ASP A 118 -12.70 -8.79 -12.25
CA ASP A 118 -11.78 -9.76 -12.85
C ASP A 118 -12.51 -11.07 -13.19
N PRO A 119 -12.25 -11.70 -14.35
CA PRO A 119 -12.88 -12.97 -14.72
C PRO A 119 -12.63 -14.13 -13.74
N LEU A 120 -11.56 -14.08 -12.94
CA LEU A 120 -11.26 -15.07 -11.89
C LEU A 120 -11.78 -14.66 -10.52
N ALA A 121 -12.37 -13.47 -10.37
CA ALA A 121 -12.92 -13.03 -9.09
C ALA A 121 -13.98 -14.02 -8.59
N ASN A 122 -14.79 -14.65 -9.44
CA ASN A 122 -15.79 -15.65 -9.01
C ASN A 122 -15.22 -17.05 -8.68
N LYS A 123 -13.89 -17.25 -8.77
CA LYS A 123 -13.21 -18.51 -8.40
C LYS A 123 -12.29 -18.34 -7.19
N LEU A 124 -11.79 -17.14 -6.96
CA LEU A 124 -10.89 -16.81 -5.85
C LEU A 124 -11.70 -16.31 -4.66
N HIS A 125 -11.92 -17.12 -3.63
CA HIS A 125 -12.73 -16.76 -2.46
C HIS A 125 -11.95 -16.73 -1.15
N ASP A 126 -10.80 -17.36 -1.09
CA ASP A 126 -9.86 -17.35 0.04
C ASP A 126 -8.42 -17.44 -0.47
N ILE A 127 -7.46 -17.34 0.43
CA ILE A 127 -6.03 -17.29 0.11
C ILE A 127 -5.55 -18.58 -0.57
N THR A 128 -6.17 -19.72 -0.23
CA THR A 128 -5.83 -21.03 -0.81
C THR A 128 -6.18 -21.12 -2.29
N ASP A 129 -7.20 -20.39 -2.76
CA ASP A 129 -7.59 -20.41 -4.16
C ASP A 129 -6.55 -19.71 -5.05
N VAL A 130 -5.75 -18.81 -4.46
CA VAL A 130 -4.68 -18.10 -5.17
C VAL A 130 -3.62 -19.09 -5.65
N ASP A 131 -3.20 -20.06 -4.83
CA ASP A 131 -2.22 -21.07 -5.26
C ASP A 131 -2.77 -22.05 -6.31
N ILE A 132 -4.10 -22.25 -6.34
CA ILE A 132 -4.77 -23.10 -7.33
C ILE A 132 -4.83 -22.40 -8.70
N HIS A 133 -5.19 -21.12 -8.72
CA HIS A 133 -5.45 -20.38 -9.96
C HIS A 133 -4.24 -19.56 -10.44
N HIS A 134 -3.38 -19.12 -9.54
CA HIS A 134 -2.14 -18.37 -9.81
C HIS A 134 -0.93 -19.08 -9.17
N PRO A 135 -0.59 -20.30 -9.63
CA PRO A 135 0.46 -21.10 -9.00
C PRO A 135 1.79 -20.35 -8.99
N GLY A 136 2.39 -20.24 -7.79
CA GLY A 136 3.67 -19.57 -7.57
C GLY A 136 3.57 -18.07 -7.25
N LEU A 137 2.40 -17.44 -7.39
CA LEU A 137 2.24 -16.01 -7.11
C LEU A 137 2.51 -15.67 -5.64
N LEU A 138 1.97 -16.43 -4.69
CA LEU A 138 2.19 -16.18 -3.26
C LEU A 138 3.68 -16.33 -2.88
N GLN A 139 4.36 -17.32 -3.47
CA GLN A 139 5.80 -17.48 -3.26
C GLN A 139 6.60 -16.31 -3.84
N ALA A 140 6.25 -15.86 -5.05
CA ALA A 140 6.86 -14.69 -5.66
C ALA A 140 6.63 -13.42 -4.82
N THR A 141 5.42 -13.27 -4.25
CA THR A 141 5.07 -12.15 -3.38
C THR A 141 5.90 -12.10 -2.12
N LYS A 142 5.98 -13.22 -1.42
CA LYS A 142 6.80 -13.30 -0.21
C LYS A 142 8.26 -13.00 -0.52
N GLU A 143 8.80 -13.51 -1.63
CA GLU A 143 10.19 -13.26 -2.01
C GLU A 143 10.40 -11.78 -2.40
N TRP A 144 9.50 -11.18 -3.18
CA TRP A 144 9.58 -9.77 -3.54
C TRP A 144 9.63 -8.86 -2.30
N LEU A 145 8.69 -9.06 -1.36
CA LEU A 145 8.61 -8.28 -0.11
C LEU A 145 9.84 -8.47 0.78
N LYS A 146 10.49 -9.64 0.71
CA LYS A 146 11.71 -9.96 1.43
C LYS A 146 12.92 -9.21 0.88
N ILE A 147 13.06 -9.12 -0.45
CA ILE A 147 14.32 -8.71 -1.09
C ILE A 147 14.33 -7.28 -1.66
N TYR A 148 13.18 -6.63 -1.85
CA TYR A 148 13.07 -5.40 -2.65
C TYR A 148 13.97 -4.23 -2.17
N LYS A 149 14.39 -4.21 -0.90
CA LYS A 149 15.29 -3.19 -0.35
C LYS A 149 16.76 -3.56 -0.32
N ILE A 150 17.12 -4.81 -0.62
CA ILE A 150 18.51 -5.29 -0.60
C ILE A 150 19.41 -4.49 -1.56
N PRO A 151 18.98 -4.15 -2.80
CA PRO A 151 19.76 -3.27 -3.67
C PRO A 151 20.14 -1.92 -3.04
N THR A 152 19.31 -1.43 -2.11
CA THR A 152 19.53 -0.17 -1.39
C THR A 152 20.44 -0.30 -0.16
N GLY A 153 21.02 -1.48 0.08
CA GLY A 153 21.91 -1.78 1.20
C GLY A 153 21.18 -2.12 2.50
N LYS A 154 19.87 -2.38 2.45
CA LYS A 154 19.07 -2.83 3.62
C LYS A 154 19.12 -4.35 3.75
N PRO A 155 18.96 -4.91 4.96
CA PRO A 155 18.81 -6.35 5.13
C PRO A 155 17.50 -6.83 4.49
N ALA A 156 17.39 -8.16 4.29
CA ALA A 156 16.13 -8.78 3.92
C ALA A 156 15.06 -8.50 5.00
N ASN A 157 13.85 -8.15 4.56
CA ASN A 157 12.71 -8.00 5.47
C ASN A 157 12.34 -9.34 6.12
N LYS A 158 11.68 -9.25 7.27
CA LYS A 158 11.20 -10.42 8.04
C LYS A 158 9.68 -10.49 7.95
N PHE A 159 9.12 -11.58 8.48
CA PHE A 159 7.67 -11.76 8.51
C PHE A 159 7.22 -12.21 9.88
N GLY A 160 6.08 -11.67 10.34
CA GLY A 160 5.33 -12.21 11.47
C GLY A 160 4.66 -13.54 11.12
N LEU A 161 4.01 -14.18 12.09
CA LEU A 161 3.22 -15.40 11.87
C LEU A 161 3.98 -16.52 11.11
N ASN A 162 5.29 -16.66 11.37
CA ASN A 162 6.20 -17.58 10.67
C ASN A 162 6.25 -17.39 9.15
N GLY A 163 5.88 -16.20 8.66
CA GLY A 163 5.75 -15.88 7.24
C GLY A 163 4.66 -16.67 6.52
N MET A 164 3.64 -17.15 7.25
CA MET A 164 2.49 -17.81 6.65
C MET A 164 1.45 -16.78 6.23
N TYR A 165 0.91 -16.96 5.03
CA TYR A 165 -0.29 -16.22 4.63
C TYR A 165 -1.46 -16.58 5.54
N GLN A 166 -2.22 -15.57 5.93
CA GLN A 166 -3.46 -15.74 6.68
C GLN A 166 -4.66 -15.63 5.73
N ASN A 167 -5.74 -16.34 6.10
CA ASN A 167 -6.97 -16.39 5.33
C ASN A 167 -7.73 -15.05 5.35
N LYS A 168 -8.79 -14.98 4.55
CA LYS A 168 -9.63 -13.77 4.45
C LYS A 168 -10.25 -13.32 5.78
N ASP A 169 -10.59 -14.25 6.67
CA ASP A 169 -11.29 -13.93 7.92
C ASP A 169 -10.32 -13.25 8.90
N PHE A 170 -9.10 -13.75 8.99
CA PHE A 170 -8.04 -13.07 9.73
C PHE A 170 -7.76 -11.69 9.14
N ALA A 171 -7.65 -11.60 7.82
CA ALA A 171 -7.40 -10.33 7.15
C ALA A 171 -8.53 -9.31 7.37
N ALA A 172 -9.79 -9.76 7.40
CA ALA A 172 -10.94 -8.91 7.70
C ALA A 172 -10.88 -8.35 9.14
N ASN A 173 -10.41 -9.14 10.11
CA ASN A 173 -10.22 -8.67 11.48
C ASN A 173 -9.13 -7.58 11.56
N VAL A 174 -8.01 -7.75 10.85
CA VAL A 174 -6.94 -6.73 10.78
C VAL A 174 -7.44 -5.44 10.13
N ILE A 175 -8.23 -5.53 9.05
CA ILE A 175 -8.88 -4.36 8.43
C ILE A 175 -9.84 -3.69 9.42
N GLY A 176 -10.63 -4.48 10.16
CA GLY A 176 -11.51 -3.95 11.20
C GLY A 176 -10.76 -3.16 12.27
N GLU A 177 -9.65 -3.70 12.76
CA GLU A 177 -8.80 -3.05 13.76
C GLU A 177 -8.18 -1.74 13.23
N THR A 178 -7.55 -1.77 12.05
CA THR A 178 -6.94 -0.58 11.43
C THR A 178 -7.98 0.48 11.06
N HIS A 179 -9.21 0.08 10.72
CA HIS A 179 -10.33 1.01 10.53
C HIS A 179 -10.77 1.66 11.85
N GLU A 180 -10.80 0.92 12.96
CA GLU A 180 -11.08 1.49 14.29
C GLU A 180 -9.98 2.44 14.76
N PHE A 181 -8.71 2.17 14.43
CA PHE A 181 -7.62 3.11 14.67
C PHE A 181 -7.80 4.39 13.85
N TRP A 182 -8.10 4.26 12.56
CA TRP A 182 -8.38 5.41 11.70
C TRP A 182 -9.55 6.25 12.23
N LYS A 183 -10.66 5.64 12.66
CA LYS A 183 -11.79 6.37 13.26
C LYS A 183 -11.36 7.20 14.47
N LYS A 184 -10.53 6.62 15.34
CA LYS A 184 -10.02 7.32 16.52
C LYS A 184 -9.13 8.49 16.12
N LEU A 185 -8.25 8.29 15.12
CA LEU A 185 -7.39 9.33 14.56
C LEU A 185 -8.22 10.50 14.01
N THR A 186 -9.22 10.24 13.18
CA THR A 186 -10.00 11.29 12.51
C THR A 186 -11.01 11.98 13.42
N ALA A 187 -11.48 11.29 14.47
CA ALA A 187 -12.29 11.89 15.52
C ALA A 187 -11.47 12.71 16.52
N LYS A 188 -10.15 12.48 16.63
CA LYS A 188 -9.27 13.22 17.55
C LYS A 188 -7.82 13.26 17.06
N PRO A 189 -7.50 14.09 16.05
CA PRO A 189 -6.18 14.16 15.43
C PRO A 189 -5.21 14.99 16.30
N GLU A 190 -4.94 14.52 17.51
CA GLU A 190 -3.96 15.11 18.44
C GLU A 190 -2.64 14.33 18.38
N ASN A 191 -1.52 15.03 18.56
CA ASN A 191 -0.17 14.43 18.61
C ASN A 191 0.21 13.63 17.35
N THR A 192 -0.27 14.07 16.19
CA THR A 192 0.02 13.45 14.89
C THR A 192 0.43 14.52 13.88
N GLU A 193 1.34 14.17 12.97
CA GLU A 193 1.68 14.98 11.80
C GLU A 193 0.76 14.71 10.59
N LEU A 194 -0.12 13.72 10.72
CA LEU A 194 -1.02 13.31 9.65
C LEU A 194 -2.08 14.39 9.38
N CYS A 195 -2.25 14.73 8.11
CA CYS A 195 -3.27 15.68 7.69
C CYS A 195 -4.63 14.98 7.62
N CYS A 196 -5.44 15.17 8.67
CA CYS A 196 -6.76 14.57 8.80
C CYS A 196 -7.90 15.47 8.25
N SER A 197 -7.59 16.48 7.42
CA SER A 197 -8.59 17.38 6.85
C SER A 197 -9.44 16.66 5.81
N THR A 198 -10.76 16.86 5.82
CA THR A 198 -11.68 16.27 4.83
C THR A 198 -12.78 17.22 4.41
N CYS A 199 -13.23 17.12 3.16
CA CYS A 199 -14.41 17.82 2.64
C CYS A 199 -15.68 16.94 2.62
N THR A 200 -15.63 15.76 3.23
CA THR A 200 -16.80 14.88 3.37
C THR A 200 -17.70 15.37 4.51
N ASP A 201 -18.98 15.53 4.22
CA ASP A 201 -19.97 15.93 5.21
C ASP A 201 -20.43 14.74 6.07
N ASP A 202 -19.61 14.38 7.05
CA ASP A 202 -19.89 13.35 8.05
C ASP A 202 -19.55 13.89 9.44
N SER A 203 -20.44 13.71 10.42
CA SER A 203 -20.29 14.22 11.80
C SER A 203 -19.14 13.58 12.57
N HIS A 204 -18.63 12.44 12.11
CA HIS A 204 -17.49 11.75 12.68
C HIS A 204 -16.18 12.56 12.61
N PHE A 205 -16.01 13.38 11.56
CA PHE A 205 -14.76 14.10 11.33
C PHE A 205 -14.69 15.39 12.13
N MET A 206 -13.58 15.60 12.85
CA MET A 206 -13.33 16.87 13.56
C MET A 206 -12.73 17.95 12.65
N ASN A 207 -11.81 17.58 11.75
CA ASN A 207 -11.11 18.53 10.88
C ASN A 207 -11.80 18.62 9.52
N LYS A 208 -12.97 19.26 9.46
CA LYS A 208 -13.69 19.47 8.19
C LYS A 208 -13.24 20.77 7.52
N ILE A 209 -13.07 20.71 6.21
CA ILE A 209 -12.92 21.86 5.34
C ILE A 209 -14.11 21.92 4.38
N THR A 210 -14.43 23.11 3.89
CA THR A 210 -15.44 23.29 2.86
C THR A 210 -14.96 22.77 1.51
N GLN A 211 -15.89 22.45 0.60
CA GLN A 211 -15.54 22.14 -0.78
C GLN A 211 -14.79 23.29 -1.47
N GLU A 212 -15.10 24.54 -1.13
CA GLU A 212 -14.41 25.71 -1.68
C GLU A 212 -12.94 25.76 -1.24
N GLU A 213 -12.64 25.50 0.03
CA GLU A 213 -11.28 25.41 0.54
C GLU A 213 -10.51 24.25 -0.11
N ALA A 214 -11.13 23.08 -0.24
CA ALA A 214 -10.55 21.94 -0.94
C ALA A 214 -10.21 22.28 -2.41
N MET A 215 -11.11 22.94 -3.13
CA MET A 215 -10.87 23.40 -4.50
C MET A 215 -9.74 24.42 -4.59
N LYS A 216 -9.62 25.34 -3.62
CA LYS A 216 -8.50 26.30 -3.56
C LYS A 216 -7.15 25.62 -3.37
N ILE A 217 -7.08 24.58 -2.55
CA ILE A 217 -5.86 23.76 -2.38
C ILE A 217 -5.44 23.15 -3.72
N VAL A 218 -6.37 22.49 -4.41
CA VAL A 218 -6.07 21.88 -5.72
C VAL A 218 -5.68 22.93 -6.76
N ALA A 219 -6.41 24.05 -6.84
CA ALA A 219 -6.14 25.13 -7.79
C ALA A 219 -4.81 25.87 -7.53
N SER A 220 -4.21 25.70 -6.35
CA SER A 220 -2.88 26.24 -6.02
C SER A 220 -1.74 25.33 -6.46
N THR A 221 -2.04 24.10 -6.88
CA THR A 221 -1.02 23.17 -7.40
C THR A 221 -0.63 23.55 -8.83
N PRO A 222 0.60 23.23 -9.28
CA PRO A 222 0.99 23.47 -10.66
C PRO A 222 0.09 22.74 -11.66
N ASP A 223 -0.11 23.34 -12.83
CA ASP A 223 -0.76 22.67 -13.96
C ASP A 223 0.00 21.39 -14.34
N GLN A 224 -0.73 20.45 -14.96
CA GLN A 224 -0.13 19.21 -15.46
C GLN A 224 0.95 19.54 -16.49
N GLY A 225 2.20 19.24 -16.13
CA GLY A 225 3.37 19.36 -17.01
C GLY A 225 3.65 18.09 -17.81
N GLU A 226 4.63 18.19 -18.71
CA GLU A 226 5.24 17.02 -19.32
C GLU A 226 5.98 16.19 -18.26
N ALA A 227 5.97 14.87 -18.42
CA ALA A 227 6.71 14.00 -17.52
C ALA A 227 8.21 14.14 -17.78
N GLU A 228 8.99 14.33 -16.71
CA GLU A 228 10.44 14.30 -16.77
C GLU A 228 10.94 12.92 -17.25
N PRO A 229 12.05 12.86 -18.02
CA PRO A 229 12.63 11.60 -18.43
C PRO A 229 13.08 10.78 -17.21
N ILE A 230 12.82 9.48 -17.25
CA ILE A 230 13.28 8.54 -16.23
C ILE A 230 14.72 8.15 -16.54
N ASP A 231 15.59 8.20 -15.54
CA ASP A 231 16.98 7.77 -15.67
C ASP A 231 17.05 6.27 -16.04
N PRO A 232 17.76 5.87 -17.10
CA PRO A 232 17.88 4.47 -17.51
C PRO A 232 18.44 3.53 -16.43
N ILE A 233 19.06 4.07 -15.36
CA ILE A 233 19.48 3.27 -14.20
C ILE A 233 18.30 2.50 -13.58
N VAL A 234 17.06 2.99 -13.72
CA VAL A 234 15.84 2.32 -13.22
C VAL A 234 15.62 0.96 -13.88
N ASP A 235 16.16 0.73 -15.09
CA ASP A 235 16.05 -0.54 -15.81
C ASP A 235 17.07 -1.60 -15.33
N THR A 236 17.92 -1.27 -14.34
CA THR A 236 18.95 -2.16 -13.82
C THR A 236 18.34 -3.40 -13.16
N TRP A 237 18.88 -4.57 -13.50
CA TRP A 237 18.54 -5.84 -12.85
C TRP A 237 19.50 -6.18 -11.72
N HIS A 238 18.95 -6.46 -10.55
CA HIS A 238 19.68 -6.94 -9.39
C HIS A 238 19.47 -8.44 -9.20
N TYR A 239 20.58 -9.19 -9.24
CA TYR A 239 20.58 -10.64 -8.99
C TYR A 239 20.91 -10.88 -7.51
N ILE A 240 19.87 -10.98 -6.69
CA ILE A 240 20.00 -11.18 -5.24
C ILE A 240 20.37 -12.64 -4.96
N SER A 241 21.51 -12.84 -4.30
CA SER A 241 21.94 -14.17 -3.85
C SER A 241 21.19 -14.54 -2.57
N ALA A 242 20.68 -15.78 -2.51
CA ALA A 242 19.97 -16.33 -1.35
C ALA A 242 20.89 -16.54 -0.13
#